data_AF-A0A7K2HU32-F1
#
_entry.id   AF-A0A7K2HU32-F1
#
_cell.length_a   1.000
_cell.length_b   1.000
_cell.length_c   1.000
_cell.angle_alpha   90.00
_cell.angle_beta   90.00
_cell.angle_gamma   90.00
#
_symmetry.space_group_name_H-M   'P 1'
#
loop_
_entity.id
_entity.type
_entity.pdbx_description
1 polymer ?
#
loop_
_entity_poly.entity_id
_entity_poly.type
_entity_poly.pdbx_seq_one_letter_code
_entity_poly.pdbx_strand_id
1 'polypeptide(L)'
;MCAAVPRDTEFDKFKLEQYRDLYARYLAAANSLASKSAAISVAFTSINDPENPFEYADQLSELLTTRDDYSAVAAEVDLVGSPEVVGVVSKIDYVARSVTTTAANASKPWYATPRNAEEVRSFELQFNLKYSELEPLIQEFVSRARPDILANE
;
A
#
# COMPACT_ATOMS: atom_id res chain seq x y z
N MET A 1 -46.11 29.79 -0.02
CA MET A 1 -45.30 28.70 0.55
C MET A 1 -44.15 28.46 -0.40
N CYS A 2 -42.93 28.88 -0.06
CA CYS A 2 -41.76 28.51 -0.86
C CYS A 2 -41.52 27.01 -0.63
N ALA A 3 -41.72 26.19 -1.65
CA ALA A 3 -41.26 24.81 -1.59
C ALA A 3 -39.75 24.84 -1.34
N ALA A 4 -39.28 24.12 -0.32
CA ALA A 4 -37.87 23.84 -0.18
C ALA A 4 -37.47 23.09 -1.46
N VAL A 5 -36.77 23.77 -2.36
CA VAL A 5 -36.10 23.12 -3.48
C VAL A 5 -35.18 22.08 -2.82
N PRO A 6 -35.34 20.77 -3.10
CA PRO A 6 -34.49 19.77 -2.48
C PRO A 6 -33.06 20.07 -2.94
N ARG A 7 -32.24 20.58 -2.04
CA ARG A 7 -30.80 20.73 -2.27
C ARG A 7 -30.24 19.34 -2.60
N ASP A 8 -29.76 19.21 -3.83
CA ASP A 8 -28.56 18.43 -4.19
C ASP A 8 -28.56 16.89 -4.15
N THR A 9 -29.68 16.21 -4.38
CA THR A 9 -29.62 14.73 -4.58
C THR A 9 -28.74 14.28 -5.76
N GLU A 10 -28.54 15.09 -6.81
CA GLU A 10 -27.65 14.75 -7.93
C GLU A 10 -26.18 15.03 -7.61
N PHE A 11 -25.89 16.11 -6.89
CA PHE A 11 -24.54 16.45 -6.46
C PHE A 11 -24.03 15.50 -5.37
N ASP A 12 -24.90 15.09 -4.45
CA ASP A 12 -24.57 14.10 -3.43
C ASP A 12 -24.35 12.71 -4.05
N LYS A 13 -25.14 12.32 -5.06
CA LYS A 13 -24.88 11.11 -5.87
C LYS A 13 -23.55 11.18 -6.59
N PHE A 14 -23.22 12.31 -7.21
CA PHE A 14 -21.95 12.51 -7.89
C PHE A 14 -20.76 12.39 -6.94
N LYS A 15 -20.83 13.01 -5.75
CA LYS A 15 -19.81 12.86 -4.71
C LYS A 15 -19.65 11.41 -4.25
N LEU A 16 -20.76 10.73 -4.01
CA LEU A 16 -20.76 9.32 -3.60
C LEU A 16 -20.08 8.43 -4.65
N GLU A 17 -20.36 8.67 -5.94
CA GLU A 17 -19.70 7.98 -7.04
C GLU A 17 -18.19 8.28 -7.09
N GLN A 18 -17.79 9.54 -6.88
CA GLN A 18 -16.37 9.92 -6.78
C GLN A 18 -15.67 9.23 -5.60
N TYR A 19 -16.30 9.15 -4.42
CA TYR A 19 -15.74 8.44 -3.27
C TYR A 19 -15.58 6.94 -3.55
N ARG A 20 -16.59 6.32 -4.17
CA ARG A 20 -16.53 4.90 -4.55
C ARG A 20 -15.39 4.63 -5.52
N ASP A 21 -15.23 5.45 -6.55
CA ASP A 21 -14.15 5.32 -7.52
C ASP A 21 -12.78 5.53 -6.87
N LEU A 22 -12.63 6.59 -6.05
CA LEU A 22 -11.38 6.87 -5.36
C LEU A 22 -10.99 5.74 -4.40
N TYR A 23 -11.92 5.24 -3.58
CA TYR A 23 -11.64 4.16 -2.63
C TYR A 23 -11.39 2.82 -3.35
N ALA A 24 -12.03 2.57 -4.49
CA ALA A 24 -11.72 1.42 -5.34
C ALA A 24 -10.30 1.51 -5.93
N ARG A 25 -9.91 2.68 -6.45
CA ARG A 25 -8.54 2.95 -6.94
C ARG A 25 -7.52 2.75 -5.83
N TYR A 26 -7.79 3.27 -4.64
CA TYR A 26 -6.93 3.09 -3.47
C TYR A 26 -6.77 1.61 -3.11
N LEU A 27 -7.88 0.87 -3.03
CA LEU A 27 -7.85 -0.55 -2.69
C LEU A 27 -7.06 -1.37 -3.72
N ALA A 28 -7.23 -1.07 -5.01
CA ALA A 28 -6.46 -1.71 -6.08
C ALA A 28 -4.95 -1.43 -5.93
N ALA A 29 -4.57 -0.17 -5.64
CA ALA A 29 -3.18 0.20 -5.41
C ALA A 29 -2.57 -0.48 -4.17
N ALA A 30 -3.32 -0.53 -3.06
CA ALA A 30 -2.90 -1.19 -1.83
C ALA A 30 -2.70 -2.71 -2.03
N ASN A 31 -3.61 -3.36 -2.76
CA ASN A 31 -3.48 -4.78 -3.10
C ASN A 31 -2.30 -5.05 -4.04
N SER A 32 -2.05 -4.15 -5.00
CA SER A 32 -0.85 -4.23 -5.86
C SER A 32 0.43 -4.16 -5.01
N LEU A 33 0.51 -3.19 -4.09
CA LEU A 33 1.63 -3.06 -3.17
C LEU A 33 1.84 -4.31 -2.32
N ALA A 34 0.76 -4.88 -1.77
CA ALA A 34 0.82 -6.12 -1.00
C ALA A 34 1.34 -7.29 -1.86
N SER A 35 0.85 -7.44 -3.09
CA SER A 35 1.30 -8.47 -4.02
C SER A 35 2.79 -8.34 -4.37
N LYS A 36 3.28 -7.13 -4.68
CA LYS A 36 4.70 -6.90 -4.95
C LYS A 36 5.58 -7.09 -3.72
N SER A 37 5.07 -6.76 -2.55
CA SER A 37 5.76 -7.06 -1.29
C SER A 37 5.87 -8.56 -1.04
N ALA A 38 4.83 -9.34 -1.39
CA ALA A 38 4.87 -10.80 -1.34
C ALA A 38 5.93 -11.37 -2.30
N ALA A 39 6.04 -10.82 -3.51
CA ALA A 39 7.05 -11.24 -4.48
C ALA A 39 8.48 -11.00 -3.96
N ILE A 40 8.74 -9.86 -3.32
CA ILE A 40 10.01 -9.59 -2.64
C ILE A 40 10.28 -10.59 -1.51
N SER A 41 9.27 -10.91 -0.70
CA SER A 41 9.39 -11.91 0.38
C SER A 41 9.93 -13.24 -0.16
N VAL A 42 9.42 -13.69 -1.31
CA VAL A 42 9.89 -14.90 -2.00
C VAL A 42 11.28 -14.70 -2.58
N ALA A 43 11.54 -13.55 -3.23
CA ALA A 43 12.81 -13.24 -3.87
C ALA A 43 14.00 -13.11 -2.89
N PHE A 44 13.77 -12.96 -1.58
CA PHE A 44 14.87 -13.07 -0.61
C PHE A 44 15.57 -14.44 -0.67
N THR A 45 14.85 -15.49 -1.08
CA THR A 45 15.43 -16.84 -1.23
C THR A 45 16.39 -16.95 -2.42
N SER A 46 16.20 -16.16 -3.48
CA SER A 46 17.06 -16.16 -4.68
C SER A 46 18.41 -15.48 -4.44
N ILE A 47 18.60 -14.80 -3.30
CA ILE A 47 19.89 -14.21 -2.93
C ILE A 47 20.98 -15.29 -2.73
N ASN A 48 20.58 -16.52 -2.39
CA ASN A 48 21.48 -17.67 -2.28
C ASN A 48 21.45 -18.57 -3.53
N ASP A 49 20.66 -18.22 -4.55
CA ASP A 49 20.52 -19.01 -5.76
C ASP A 49 21.50 -18.50 -6.84
N PRO A 50 22.49 -19.31 -7.25
CA PRO A 50 23.42 -18.95 -8.31
C PRO A 50 22.75 -18.86 -9.70
N GLU A 51 21.55 -19.42 -9.90
CA GLU A 51 20.87 -19.44 -11.19
C GLU A 51 20.13 -18.14 -11.50
N ASN A 52 19.76 -17.37 -10.49
CA ASN A 52 18.89 -16.20 -10.68
C ASN A 52 19.29 -14.97 -9.84
N PRO A 53 20.49 -14.42 -10.05
CA PRO A 53 21.00 -13.35 -9.20
C PRO A 53 20.23 -12.03 -9.33
N PHE A 54 19.44 -11.80 -10.39
CA PHE A 54 18.81 -10.49 -10.64
C PHE A 54 17.34 -10.41 -10.21
N GLU A 55 16.71 -11.53 -9.86
CA GLU A 55 15.28 -11.58 -9.53
C GLU A 55 14.92 -10.60 -8.39
N TYR A 56 15.76 -10.52 -7.35
CA TYR A 56 15.55 -9.58 -6.26
C TYR A 56 15.57 -8.11 -6.71
N ALA A 57 16.49 -7.75 -7.62
CA ALA A 57 16.60 -6.37 -8.11
C ALA A 57 15.39 -5.97 -8.96
N ASP A 58 14.91 -6.87 -9.82
CA ASP A 58 13.74 -6.63 -10.65
C ASP A 58 12.49 -6.44 -9.79
N GLN A 59 12.27 -7.34 -8.82
CA GLN A 59 11.16 -7.22 -7.87
C GLN A 59 11.26 -5.93 -7.03
N LEU A 60 12.48 -5.49 -6.70
CA LEU A 60 12.68 -4.28 -5.90
C LEU A 60 12.29 -3.04 -6.72
N SER A 61 12.68 -3.01 -8.00
CA SER A 61 12.27 -1.94 -8.91
C SER A 61 10.75 -1.87 -9.02
N GLU A 62 10.08 -3.00 -9.22
CA GLU A 62 8.62 -3.06 -9.31
C GLU A 62 7.93 -2.60 -8.01
N LEU A 63 8.46 -3.00 -6.85
CA LEU A 63 7.94 -2.58 -5.55
C LEU A 63 8.06 -1.07 -5.36
N LEU A 64 9.20 -0.47 -5.73
CA LEU A 64 9.42 0.98 -5.61
C LEU A 64 8.46 1.78 -6.49
N THR A 65 8.29 1.38 -7.76
CA THR A 65 7.32 2.03 -8.66
C THR A 65 5.90 1.91 -8.12
N THR A 66 5.51 0.71 -7.66
CA THR A 66 4.17 0.48 -7.10
C THR A 66 3.91 1.32 -5.85
N ARG A 67 4.93 1.56 -5.02
CA ARG A 67 4.83 2.42 -3.85
C ARG A 67 4.56 3.87 -4.23
N ASP A 68 5.17 4.38 -5.31
CA ASP A 68 4.95 5.75 -5.77
C ASP A 68 3.54 5.94 -6.32
N ASP A 69 3.04 4.98 -7.12
CA ASP A 69 1.66 4.96 -7.59
C ASP A 69 0.66 4.89 -6.43
N TYR A 70 0.94 4.04 -5.44
CA TYR A 70 0.16 3.95 -4.21
C TYR A 70 0.13 5.28 -3.44
N SER A 71 1.29 5.91 -3.24
CA SER A 71 1.38 7.17 -2.48
C SER A 71 0.60 8.30 -3.14
N ALA A 72 0.52 8.33 -4.48
CA ALA A 72 -0.30 9.32 -5.19
C ALA A 72 -1.79 9.16 -4.86
N VAL A 73 -2.32 7.94 -4.91
CA VAL A 73 -3.74 7.68 -4.61
C VAL A 73 -4.03 7.83 -3.11
N ALA A 74 -3.09 7.46 -2.23
CA ALA A 74 -3.23 7.67 -0.79
C ALA A 74 -3.36 9.16 -0.43
N ALA A 75 -2.62 10.04 -1.11
CA ALA A 75 -2.72 11.48 -0.91
C ALA A 75 -4.07 12.04 -1.37
N GLU A 76 -4.67 11.49 -2.44
CA GLU A 76 -6.04 11.86 -2.84
C GLU A 76 -7.05 11.50 -1.74
N VAL A 77 -6.92 10.32 -1.11
CA VAL A 77 -7.81 9.89 -0.01
C VAL A 77 -7.63 10.76 1.24
N ASP A 78 -6.39 11.16 1.56
CA ASP A 78 -6.07 12.03 2.70
C ASP A 78 -6.82 13.38 2.66
N LEU A 79 -7.13 13.88 1.46
CA LEU A 79 -7.79 15.17 1.26
C LEU A 79 -9.31 15.13 1.45
N VAL A 80 -9.95 13.99 1.18
CA VAL A 80 -11.41 13.91 1.06
C VAL A 80 -12.06 12.91 2.00
N GLY A 81 -11.29 11.97 2.56
CA GLY A 81 -11.79 10.89 3.40
C GLY A 81 -12.17 11.36 4.81
N SER A 82 -13.01 10.56 5.48
CA SER A 82 -13.29 10.78 6.90
C SER A 82 -12.02 10.58 7.76
N PRO A 83 -11.96 11.19 8.96
CA PRO A 83 -10.81 11.03 9.86
C PRO A 83 -10.43 9.57 10.13
N GLU A 84 -11.42 8.67 10.21
CA GLU A 84 -11.21 7.24 10.39
C GLU A 84 -10.55 6.58 9.18
N VAL A 85 -10.98 6.92 7.97
CA VAL A 85 -10.37 6.43 6.72
C VAL A 85 -8.94 6.95 6.60
N VAL A 86 -8.75 8.25 6.78
CA VAL A 86 -7.44 8.92 6.75
C VAL A 86 -6.48 8.28 7.76
N GLY A 87 -6.96 7.98 8.96
CA GLY A 87 -6.19 7.32 10.00
C GLY A 87 -5.67 5.94 9.59
N VAL A 88 -6.48 5.13 8.88
CA VAL A 88 -6.05 3.81 8.39
C VAL A 88 -5.11 3.94 7.20
N VAL A 89 -5.41 4.83 6.24
CA VAL A 89 -4.55 5.08 5.07
C VAL A 89 -3.15 5.52 5.49
N SER A 90 -3.06 6.38 6.51
CA SER A 90 -1.78 6.82 7.08
C SER A 90 -0.96 5.67 7.67
N LYS A 91 -1.61 4.70 8.34
CA LYS A 91 -0.94 3.49 8.85
C LYS A 91 -0.44 2.63 7.70
N ILE A 92 -1.24 2.43 6.66
CA ILE A 92 -0.84 1.65 5.48
C ILE A 92 0.36 2.32 4.79
N ASP A 93 0.36 3.65 4.62
CA ASP A 93 1.49 4.38 4.03
C ASP A 93 2.77 4.28 4.89
N TYR A 94 2.64 4.32 6.22
CA TYR A 94 3.77 4.09 7.12
C TYR A 94 4.37 2.68 6.95
N VAL A 95 3.52 1.66 6.89
CA VAL A 95 3.98 0.27 6.67
C VAL A 95 4.60 0.14 5.28
N ALA A 96 3.97 0.69 4.24
CA ALA A 96 4.48 0.70 2.87
C ALA A 96 5.92 1.25 2.80
N ARG A 97 6.15 2.45 3.36
CA ARG A 97 7.49 3.07 3.42
C ARG A 97 8.49 2.21 4.19
N SER A 98 8.05 1.56 5.27
CA SER A 98 8.90 0.69 6.07
C SER A 98 9.32 -0.55 5.27
N VAL A 99 8.38 -1.20 4.60
CA VAL A 99 8.60 -2.37 3.74
C VAL A 99 9.57 -2.02 2.60
N THR A 100 9.34 -0.93 1.88
CA THR A 100 10.23 -0.50 0.78
C THR A 100 11.62 -0.13 1.26
N THR A 101 11.74 0.58 2.39
CA THR A 101 13.02 0.98 2.96
C THR A 101 13.84 -0.24 3.40
N THR A 102 13.19 -1.21 4.05
CA THR A 102 13.84 -2.44 4.50
C THR A 102 14.34 -3.27 3.31
N ALA A 103 13.52 -3.43 2.26
CA ALA A 103 13.94 -4.13 1.05
C ALA A 103 15.12 -3.42 0.35
N ALA A 104 15.05 -2.11 0.18
CA ALA A 104 16.15 -1.35 -0.40
C ALA A 104 17.44 -1.47 0.42
N ASN A 105 17.35 -1.47 1.75
CA ASN A 105 18.52 -1.62 2.61
C ASN A 105 19.13 -3.03 2.55
N ALA A 106 18.34 -4.07 2.31
CA ALA A 106 18.86 -5.43 2.10
C ALA A 106 19.76 -5.54 0.87
N SER A 107 19.63 -4.62 -0.10
CA SER A 107 20.47 -4.63 -1.30
C SER A 107 21.94 -4.31 -1.01
N LYS A 108 22.24 -3.51 0.02
CA LYS A 108 23.62 -3.12 0.36
C LYS A 108 24.49 -4.32 0.78
N PRO A 109 24.10 -5.12 1.79
CA PRO A 109 24.87 -6.33 2.15
C PRO A 109 24.85 -7.41 1.07
N TRP A 110 23.85 -7.40 0.18
CA TRP A 110 23.76 -8.30 -0.97
C TRP A 110 24.81 -7.99 -2.05
N TYR A 111 25.03 -6.71 -2.40
CA TYR A 111 26.05 -6.29 -3.37
C TYR A 111 27.45 -6.15 -2.75
N ALA A 112 27.62 -6.35 -1.44
CA ALA A 112 28.92 -6.28 -0.76
C ALA A 112 29.87 -7.42 -1.19
N THR A 113 31.18 -7.19 -1.07
CA THR A 113 32.21 -8.22 -1.30
C THR A 113 33.18 -8.26 -0.09
N PRO A 114 33.17 -9.34 0.73
CA PRO A 114 32.28 -10.50 0.64
C PRO A 114 30.82 -10.13 0.95
N ARG A 115 29.88 -10.92 0.42
CA ARG A 115 28.44 -10.77 0.73
C ARG A 115 28.19 -11.02 2.22
N ASN A 116 27.25 -10.28 2.81
CA ASN A 116 26.85 -10.46 4.21
C ASN A 116 25.48 -11.12 4.33
N ALA A 117 25.45 -12.46 4.29
CA ALA A 117 24.21 -13.24 4.31
C ALA A 117 23.41 -13.10 5.63
N GLU A 118 24.09 -12.90 6.76
CA GLU A 118 23.43 -12.71 8.06
C GLU A 118 22.66 -11.38 8.10
N GLU A 119 23.26 -10.32 7.58
CA GLU A 119 22.63 -9.01 7.52
C GLU A 119 21.44 -8.99 6.55
N VAL A 120 21.56 -9.65 5.37
CA VAL A 120 20.44 -9.87 4.46
C VAL A 120 19.26 -10.56 5.18
N ARG A 121 19.54 -11.63 5.93
CA ARG A 121 18.51 -12.37 6.68
C ARG A 121 17.85 -11.52 7.77
N SER A 122 18.60 -10.64 8.41
CA SER A 122 18.03 -9.68 9.38
C SER A 122 17.01 -8.74 8.71
N PHE A 123 17.34 -8.24 7.52
CA PHE A 123 16.42 -7.40 6.75
C PHE A 123 15.21 -8.19 6.23
N GLU A 124 15.39 -9.43 5.76
CA GLU A 124 14.30 -10.33 5.36
C GLU A 124 13.29 -10.51 6.49
N LEU A 125 13.75 -10.80 7.71
CA LEU A 125 12.87 -10.98 8.88
C LEU A 125 12.10 -9.70 9.21
N GLN A 126 12.77 -8.54 9.21
CA GLN A 126 12.13 -7.25 9.45
C GLN A 126 11.11 -6.91 8.36
N PHE A 127 11.43 -7.22 7.10
CA PHE A 127 10.56 -7.02 5.95
C PHE A 127 9.30 -7.86 6.10
N ASN A 128 9.45 -9.16 6.36
CA ASN A 128 8.33 -10.10 6.49
C ASN A 128 7.42 -9.74 7.67
N LEU A 129 7.99 -9.27 8.78
CA LEU A 129 7.22 -8.76 9.90
C LEU A 129 6.35 -7.56 9.49
N LYS A 130 6.93 -6.57 8.80
CA LYS A 130 6.18 -5.38 8.37
C LYS A 130 5.18 -5.68 7.26
N TYR A 131 5.55 -6.49 6.29
CA TYR A 131 4.68 -6.94 5.21
C TYR A 131 3.42 -7.63 5.75
N SER A 132 3.55 -8.46 6.79
CA SER A 132 2.40 -9.14 7.42
C SER A 132 1.36 -8.19 8.03
N GLU A 133 1.72 -6.92 8.29
CA GLU A 133 0.82 -5.89 8.81
C GLU A 133 -0.08 -5.28 7.71
N LEU A 134 0.21 -5.47 6.41
CA LEU A 134 -0.55 -4.82 5.32
C LEU A 134 -1.97 -5.36 5.19
N GLU A 135 -2.13 -6.68 5.08
CA GLU A 135 -3.45 -7.32 4.88
C GLU A 135 -4.49 -6.91 5.95
N PRO A 136 -4.21 -6.99 7.27
CA PRO A 136 -5.19 -6.58 8.27
C PRO A 136 -5.53 -5.09 8.19
N LEU A 137 -4.59 -4.23 7.80
CA LEU A 137 -4.87 -2.80 7.61
C LEU A 137 -5.72 -2.54 6.36
N ILE A 138 -5.51 -3.28 5.27
CA ILE A 138 -6.36 -3.21 4.07
C ILE A 138 -7.79 -3.61 4.40
N GLN A 139 -7.99 -4.68 5.20
CA GLN A 139 -9.32 -5.07 5.68
C GLN A 139 -9.92 -4.00 6.62
N GLU A 140 -9.10 -3.37 7.47
CA GLU A 140 -9.54 -2.24 8.30
C GLU A 140 -10.03 -1.08 7.42
N PHE A 141 -9.31 -0.74 6.35
CA PHE A 141 -9.69 0.32 5.41
C PHE A 141 -11.08 0.06 4.81
N VAL A 142 -11.34 -1.15 4.30
CA VAL A 142 -12.63 -1.52 3.73
C VAL A 142 -13.77 -1.32 4.74
N SER A 143 -13.54 -1.69 6.01
CA SER A 143 -14.50 -1.50 7.08
C SER A 143 -14.75 -0.02 7.40
N ARG A 144 -13.69 0.80 7.45
CA ARG A 144 -13.78 2.25 7.75
C ARG A 144 -14.33 3.08 6.61
N ALA A 145 -14.10 2.68 5.36
CA ALA A 145 -14.59 3.37 4.18
C ALA A 145 -16.09 3.13 3.94
N ARG A 146 -16.64 2.02 4.42
CA ARG A 146 -18.05 1.65 4.21
C ARG A 146 -19.04 2.72 4.73
N PRO A 147 -18.89 3.28 5.94
CA PRO A 147 -19.70 4.41 6.39
C PRO A 147 -19.67 5.60 5.43
N ASP A 148 -18.52 6.04 4.93
CA ASP A 148 -18.43 7.19 4.00
C ASP A 148 -19.21 6.94 2.70
N ILE A 149 -19.23 5.68 2.25
CA ILE A 149 -19.96 5.25 1.05
C ILE A 149 -21.47 5.15 1.30
N LEU A 150 -21.91 4.96 2.54
CA LEU A 150 -23.33 4.73 2.90
C LEU A 150 -23.97 5.90 3.65
N ALA A 151 -23.20 6.80 4.26
CA ALA A 151 -23.68 7.88 5.11
C ALA A 151 -24.31 9.06 4.33
N ASN A 152 -24.22 9.03 3.00
CA ASN A 152 -24.83 10.01 2.09
C ASN A 152 -26.13 9.47 1.42
N GLU A 153 -26.68 8.35 1.92
CA GLU A 153 -28.02 7.82 1.57
C GLU A 153 -29.07 8.20 2.62
#